data_AF-A0AAE1LR66-F1
#
_entry.id   AF-A0AAE1LR66-F1
#
_cell.length_a   1.000
_cell.length_b   1.000
_cell.length_c   1.000
_cell.angle_alpha   90.00
_cell.angle_beta   90.00
_cell.angle_gamma   90.00
#
_symmetry.space_group_name_H-M   'P 1'
#
loop_
_entity.id
_entity.type
_entity.pdbx_description
1 polymer ?
#
loop_
_entity_poly.entity_id
_entity_poly.type
_entity_poly.pdbx_seq_one_letter_code
_entity_poly.pdbx_strand_id
1 'polypeptide(L)'
;MATVKKYLQLAETGTVYAQKMNLLSNRIFGEVTRPTSFHMLKIADRLSVLPVHKDPDTIDYYHRLPESYYLFVFLRNYGLFRDEHADFKDEMKRLRKLRGKIREVSWFKPNPDRPTKFASLKLK
;
A
#
# COMPACT_ATOMS: atom_id res chain seq x y z
N MET A 1 -36.52 17.94 -23.09
CA MET A 1 -35.27 18.26 -22.35
C MET A 1 -34.48 19.40 -23.01
N ALA A 2 -35.11 20.54 -23.29
CA ALA A 2 -34.44 21.72 -23.86
C ALA A 2 -34.20 22.84 -22.83
N THR A 3 -34.96 22.84 -21.74
CA THR A 3 -34.95 23.89 -20.70
C THR A 3 -33.70 23.86 -19.81
N VAL A 4 -33.16 22.68 -19.48
CA VAL A 4 -31.96 22.53 -18.63
C VAL A 4 -30.73 23.18 -19.28
N LYS A 5 -30.59 23.11 -20.61
CA LYS A 5 -29.49 23.74 -21.35
C LYS A 5 -29.53 25.27 -21.28
N LYS A 6 -30.72 25.87 -21.17
CA LYS A 6 -30.88 27.34 -21.13
C LYS A 6 -30.26 27.97 -19.88
N TYR A 7 -30.37 27.30 -18.73
CA TYR A 7 -29.79 27.80 -17.47
C TYR A 7 -28.27 27.66 -17.42
N LEU A 8 -27.73 26.58 -17.96
CA LEU A 8 -26.28 26.41 -18.17
C LEU A 8 -25.71 27.52 -19.04
N GLN A 9 -26.37 27.81 -20.17
CA GLN A 9 -25.97 28.91 -21.05
C GLN A 9 -26.02 30.27 -20.35
N LEU A 10 -27.03 30.53 -19.51
CA LEU A 10 -27.12 31.77 -18.73
C LEU A 10 -26.00 31.90 -17.70
N ALA A 11 -25.54 30.81 -17.09
CA ALA A 11 -24.40 30.81 -16.16
C ALA A 11 -23.05 31.11 -16.86
N GLU A 12 -22.93 30.77 -18.15
CA GLU A 12 -21.78 31.08 -19.00
C GLU A 12 -21.81 32.52 -19.55
N THR A 13 -22.98 33.19 -19.55
CA THR A 13 -23.04 34.60 -19.97
C THR A 13 -22.18 35.45 -19.04
N GLY A 14 -21.29 36.29 -19.58
CA GLY A 14 -20.43 37.19 -18.79
C GLY A 14 -21.17 38.33 -18.07
N THR A 15 -22.48 38.20 -17.84
CA THR A 15 -23.30 39.20 -17.14
C THR A 15 -22.95 39.25 -15.65
N VAL A 16 -23.15 40.43 -15.04
CA VAL A 16 -22.92 40.62 -13.58
C VAL A 16 -23.80 39.68 -12.75
N TYR A 17 -25.03 39.40 -13.20
CA TYR A 17 -25.93 38.47 -12.54
C TYR A 17 -25.37 37.04 -12.55
N ALA A 18 -24.91 36.55 -13.70
CA ALA A 18 -24.34 35.22 -13.82
C ALA A 18 -23.09 35.04 -12.93
N GLN A 19 -22.22 36.06 -12.88
CA GLN A 19 -21.07 36.04 -11.96
C GLN A 19 -21.49 35.93 -10.49
N LYS A 20 -22.52 36.68 -10.06
CA LYS A 20 -23.06 36.60 -8.69
C LYS A 20 -23.69 35.23 -8.40
N MET A 21 -24.38 34.63 -9.37
CA MET A 21 -24.94 33.29 -9.23
C MET A 21 -23.86 32.22 -9.11
N ASN A 22 -22.79 32.31 -9.91
CA ASN A 22 -21.64 31.40 -9.81
C ASN A 22 -20.96 31.55 -8.43
N LEU A 23 -20.74 32.77 -7.95
CA LEU A 23 -20.19 33.02 -6.61
C LEU A 23 -21.06 32.43 -5.49
N LEU A 24 -22.39 32.59 -5.61
CA LEU A 24 -23.34 32.04 -4.65
C LEU A 24 -23.31 30.51 -4.67
N SER A 25 -23.36 29.90 -5.85
CA SER A 25 -23.27 28.44 -6.04
C SER A 25 -22.00 27.89 -5.38
N ASN A 26 -20.84 28.48 -5.68
CA ASN A 26 -19.56 28.05 -5.11
C ASN A 26 -19.57 28.15 -3.59
N ARG A 27 -20.23 29.16 -3.01
CA ARG A 27 -20.34 29.30 -1.55
C ARG A 27 -21.28 28.27 -0.92
N ILE A 28 -22.38 27.94 -1.59
CA ILE A 28 -23.34 26.93 -1.13
C ILE A 28 -22.68 25.54 -1.12
N PHE A 29 -21.92 25.22 -2.17
CA PHE A 29 -21.30 23.90 -2.34
C PHE A 29 -19.86 23.80 -1.81
N GLY A 30 -19.30 24.89 -1.27
CA GLY A 30 -17.96 24.90 -0.67
C GLY A 30 -16.80 24.89 -1.69
N GLU A 31 -17.07 25.29 -2.93
CA GLU A 31 -16.06 25.46 -3.97
C GLU A 31 -15.30 26.80 -3.82
N VAL A 32 -14.34 27.05 -4.72
CA VAL A 32 -13.53 28.27 -4.68
C VAL A 32 -14.38 29.50 -5.04
N THR A 33 -14.52 30.42 -4.10
CA THR A 33 -15.38 31.62 -4.28
C THR A 33 -14.62 32.87 -4.72
N ARG A 34 -13.33 32.98 -4.41
CA ARG A 34 -12.54 34.17 -4.81
C ARG A 34 -12.04 33.97 -6.24
N PRO A 35 -11.97 35.03 -7.07
CA PRO A 35 -11.25 34.94 -8.33
C PRO A 35 -9.77 34.70 -8.01
N THR A 36 -9.32 33.46 -8.19
CA THR A 36 -7.97 33.03 -7.88
C THR A 36 -7.16 32.81 -9.14
N SER A 37 -5.83 32.90 -9.02
CA SER A 37 -4.92 32.57 -10.12
C SER A 37 -5.00 31.09 -10.48
N PHE A 38 -4.61 30.76 -11.72
CA PHE A 38 -4.53 29.38 -12.20
C PHE A 38 -3.67 28.48 -11.30
N HIS A 39 -2.60 29.03 -10.71
CA HIS A 39 -1.74 28.28 -9.79
C HIS A 39 -2.46 27.82 -8.53
N MET A 40 -3.34 28.67 -7.98
CA MET A 40 -4.13 28.33 -6.78
C MET A 40 -5.22 27.30 -7.08
N LEU A 41 -5.88 27.39 -8.24
CA LEU A 41 -6.87 26.39 -8.67
C LEU A 41 -6.23 25.00 -8.79
N LYS A 42 -5.02 24.90 -9.34
CA LYS A 42 -4.26 23.64 -9.40
C LYS A 42 -4.01 23.01 -8.02
N ILE A 43 -3.90 23.82 -6.96
CA ILE A 43 -3.75 23.32 -5.60
C ILE A 43 -5.07 22.72 -5.11
N ALA A 44 -6.19 23.38 -5.36
CA ALA A 44 -7.51 22.84 -5.05
C ALA A 44 -7.74 21.49 -5.76
N ASP A 45 -7.37 21.38 -7.04
CA ASP A 45 -7.46 20.13 -7.82
C ASP A 45 -6.56 19.01 -7.26
N ARG A 46 -5.35 19.35 -6.79
CA ARG A 46 -4.46 18.35 -6.17
C ARG A 46 -4.97 17.87 -4.81
N LEU A 47 -5.73 18.71 -4.11
CA LEU A 47 -6.30 18.38 -2.80
C LEU A 47 -7.66 17.68 -2.90
N SER A 48 -8.36 17.82 -4.04
CA SER A 48 -9.60 17.09 -4.30
C SER A 48 -9.36 15.61 -4.61
N VAL A 49 -8.16 15.26 -5.10
CA VAL A 49 -7.77 13.89 -5.42
C VAL A 49 -6.84 13.32 -4.34
N LEU A 50 -6.89 12.00 -4.14
CA LEU A 50 -5.94 11.30 -3.30
C LEU A 50 -4.51 11.44 -3.89
N PRO A 51 -3.51 11.72 -3.05
CA PRO A 51 -2.14 11.77 -3.54
C PRO A 51 -1.64 10.36 -3.88
N VAL A 52 -0.76 10.25 -4.88
CA VAL A 52 -0.27 8.97 -5.44
C VAL A 52 0.28 8.02 -4.37
N HIS A 53 0.95 8.52 -3.34
CA HIS A 53 1.51 7.70 -2.26
C HIS A 53 0.47 7.16 -1.26
N LYS A 54 -0.79 7.59 -1.37
CA LYS A 54 -1.94 7.09 -0.61
C LYS A 54 -2.94 6.33 -1.48
N ASP A 55 -2.68 6.29 -2.79
CA ASP A 55 -3.52 5.58 -3.74
C ASP A 55 -3.37 4.06 -3.48
N PRO A 56 -4.45 3.33 -3.15
CA PRO A 56 -4.37 1.91 -2.84
C PRO A 56 -3.79 1.10 -3.99
N ASP A 57 -4.10 1.46 -5.24
CA ASP A 57 -3.59 0.77 -6.44
C ASP A 57 -2.06 0.91 -6.55
N THR A 58 -1.51 2.01 -6.01
CA THR A 58 -0.07 2.25 -5.98
C THR A 58 0.60 1.61 -4.77
N ILE A 59 0.04 1.75 -3.57
CA ILE A 59 0.63 1.22 -2.33
C ILE A 59 0.58 -0.31 -2.31
N ASP A 60 -0.58 -0.89 -2.60
CA ASP A 60 -0.85 -2.32 -2.49
C ASP A 60 -0.53 -3.05 -3.80
N TYR A 61 0.39 -2.50 -4.60
CA TYR A 61 0.80 -3.06 -5.89
C TYR A 61 1.31 -4.51 -5.75
N TYR A 62 2.12 -4.78 -4.73
CA TYR A 62 2.49 -6.15 -4.36
C TYR A 62 1.64 -6.62 -3.19
N HIS A 63 1.18 -7.85 -3.27
CA HIS A 63 0.53 -8.49 -2.13
C HIS A 63 1.51 -8.66 -0.96
N ARG A 64 0.92 -8.85 0.21
CA ARG A 64 1.57 -9.10 1.50
C ARG A 64 2.29 -10.45 1.55
N LEU A 65 3.46 -10.53 0.91
CA LEU A 65 4.27 -11.74 0.76
C LEU A 65 4.71 -12.37 2.10
N PRO A 66 5.22 -11.61 3.10
CA PRO A 66 5.63 -12.17 4.39
C PRO A 66 4.48 -12.85 5.13
N GLU A 67 3.31 -12.21 5.16
CA GLU A 67 2.12 -12.72 5.85
C GLU A 67 1.66 -14.04 5.22
N SER A 68 1.58 -14.10 3.89
CA SER A 68 1.28 -15.34 3.16
C SER A 68 2.31 -16.42 3.44
N TYR A 69 3.60 -16.08 3.42
CA TYR A 69 4.66 -17.04 3.71
C TYR A 69 4.54 -17.63 5.12
N TYR A 70 4.38 -16.79 6.14
CA TYR A 70 4.25 -17.27 7.52
C TYR A 70 3.00 -18.12 7.72
N LEU A 71 1.88 -17.74 7.09
CA LEU A 71 0.65 -18.53 7.11
C LEU A 71 0.90 -19.97 6.65
N PHE A 72 1.53 -20.17 5.49
CA PHE A 72 1.81 -21.52 4.97
C PHE A 72 2.84 -22.28 5.79
N VAL A 73 3.83 -21.59 6.37
CA VAL A 73 4.76 -22.21 7.33
C VAL A 73 4.02 -22.73 8.55
N PHE A 74 3.10 -21.95 9.12
CA PHE A 74 2.31 -22.39 10.27
C PHE A 74 1.38 -23.56 9.91
N LEU A 75 0.70 -23.49 8.77
CA LEU A 75 -0.16 -24.59 8.30
C LEU A 75 0.64 -25.89 8.09
N ARG A 76 1.87 -25.80 7.58
CA ARG A 76 2.78 -26.95 7.48
C ARG A 76 3.13 -27.51 8.85
N ASN A 77 3.47 -26.64 9.81
CA ASN A 77 3.81 -27.06 11.16
C ASN A 77 2.64 -27.72 11.90
N TYR A 78 1.41 -27.27 11.63
CA TYR A 78 0.20 -27.91 12.15
C TYR A 78 -0.18 -29.21 11.43
N GLY A 79 0.49 -29.54 10.32
CA GLY A 79 0.16 -30.71 9.49
C GLY A 79 -1.10 -30.53 8.62
N LEU A 80 -1.62 -29.30 8.52
CA LEU A 80 -2.80 -28.97 7.72
C LEU A 80 -2.45 -28.76 6.23
N PHE A 81 -1.19 -28.41 5.94
CA PHE A 81 -0.70 -28.16 4.60
C PHE A 81 0.60 -28.93 4.34
N ARG A 82 0.73 -29.49 3.13
CA ARG A 82 1.95 -30.16 2.68
C ARG A 82 2.64 -29.32 1.63
N ASP A 83 3.81 -28.78 1.98
CA ASP A 83 4.66 -28.00 1.06
C ASP A 83 5.77 -28.89 0.48
N GLU A 84 5.51 -29.44 -0.71
CA GLU A 84 6.46 -30.33 -1.41
C GLU A 84 7.78 -29.62 -1.75
N HIS A 85 7.74 -28.32 -2.02
CA HIS A 85 8.94 -27.55 -2.35
C HIS A 85 9.82 -27.33 -1.11
N ALA A 86 9.21 -27.05 0.04
CA ALA A 86 9.93 -26.99 1.31
C ALA A 86 10.52 -28.35 1.69
N ASP A 87 9.75 -29.43 1.51
CA ASP A 87 10.21 -30.79 1.77
C ASP A 87 11.42 -31.16 0.91
N PHE A 88 11.39 -30.84 -0.39
CA PHE A 88 12.52 -31.06 -1.30
C PHE A 88 13.76 -30.27 -0.86
N LYS A 89 13.58 -29.00 -0.46
CA LYS A 89 14.69 -28.18 0.06
C LYS A 89 15.30 -28.79 1.33
N ASP A 90 14.48 -29.30 2.23
CA ASP A 90 14.94 -29.88 3.49
C ASP A 90 15.69 -31.19 3.27
N GLU A 91 15.22 -32.05 2.35
CA GLU A 91 15.96 -33.25 1.94
C GLU A 91 17.28 -32.91 1.24
N MET A 92 17.31 -31.91 0.36
CA MET A 92 18.56 -31.44 -0.25
C MET A 92 19.55 -30.91 0.80
N LYS A 93 19.07 -30.16 1.81
CA LYS A 93 19.91 -29.72 2.93
C LYS A 93 20.46 -30.90 3.72
N ARG A 94 19.63 -31.91 4.03
CA ARG A 94 20.03 -33.13 4.72
C ARG A 94 21.14 -33.86 3.98
N LEU A 95 20.97 -34.08 2.67
CA LEU A 95 21.98 -34.73 1.83
C LEU A 95 23.28 -33.93 1.76
N ARG A 96 23.20 -32.60 1.67
CA ARG A 96 24.40 -31.74 1.70
C ARG A 96 25.14 -31.84 3.03
N LYS A 97 24.42 -31.92 4.16
CA LYS A 97 25.00 -32.13 5.49
C LYS A 97 25.75 -33.46 5.58
N LEU A 98 25.16 -34.54 5.06
CA LEU A 98 25.80 -35.86 5.01
C LEU A 98 27.06 -35.87 4.14
N ARG A 99 27.08 -35.09 3.06
CA ARG A 99 28.27 -34.91 2.21
C ARG A 99 29.33 -33.99 2.82
N GLY A 100 29.13 -33.50 4.05
CA GLY A 100 30.01 -32.53 4.70
C GLY A 100 29.98 -31.13 4.06
N LYS A 101 29.10 -30.88 3.07
CA LYS A 101 28.94 -29.59 2.40
C LYS A 101 27.97 -28.70 3.16
N ILE A 102 28.21 -28.56 4.46
CA ILE A 102 27.44 -27.68 5.33
C ILE A 102 27.81 -26.26 4.93
N ARG A 103 26.78 -25.44 4.74
CA ARG A 103 26.98 -24.01 4.50
C ARG A 103 27.35 -23.37 5.85
N GLU A 104 28.64 -23.33 6.15
CA GLU A 104 29.16 -22.48 7.22
C GLU A 104 28.93 -21.03 6.82
N VAL A 105 28.11 -20.32 7.58
CA VAL A 105 27.84 -18.91 7.32
C VAL A 105 29.04 -18.12 7.85
N SER A 106 29.97 -17.76 6.97
CA SER A 106 31.29 -17.23 7.35
C SER A 106 31.24 -15.93 8.19
N TRP A 107 30.19 -15.12 8.05
CA TRP A 107 29.98 -13.87 8.80
C TRP A 107 29.13 -14.04 10.07
N PHE A 108 28.59 -15.24 10.34
CA PHE A 108 27.84 -15.54 11.57
C PHE A 108 28.51 -16.72 12.28
N LYS A 109 29.68 -16.45 12.89
CA LYS A 109 30.22 -17.33 13.92
C LYS A 109 29.46 -17.01 15.20
N PRO A 110 28.52 -17.86 15.69
CA PRO A 110 27.94 -17.62 17.00
C PRO A 110 29.09 -17.59 18.02
N ASN A 111 29.25 -16.47 18.72
CA ASN A 111 30.25 -16.37 19.78
C ASN A 111 29.92 -17.47 20.82
N PRO A 112 30.84 -18.40 21.14
CA PRO A 112 30.59 -19.47 22.10
C PRO A 112 30.15 -18.93 23.47
N ASP A 113 30.55 -17.71 23.82
CA ASP A 113 30.29 -17.09 25.13
C ASP A 113 28.99 -16.27 25.17
N ARG A 114 28.28 -16.10 24.03
CA ARG A 114 27.00 -15.38 24.00
C ARG A 114 25.86 -16.36 23.72
N PRO A 115 24.94 -16.59 24.66
CA PRO A 115 23.74 -17.35 24.36
C PRO A 115 22.96 -16.61 23.27
N THR A 116 22.78 -17.25 22.11
CA THR A 116 21.92 -16.71 21.05
C THR A 116 20.50 -16.55 21.62
N LYS A 117 19.79 -15.48 21.26
CA LYS A 117 18.51 -15.06 21.86
C LYS A 117 17.40 -16.14 21.84
N PHE A 118 17.61 -17.25 21.12
CA PHE A 118 16.71 -18.40 21.06
C PHE A 118 17.07 -19.52 22.05
N ALA A 119 18.32 -19.60 22.54
CA ALA A 119 18.74 -20.56 23.56
C ALA A 119 18.27 -20.17 24.98
N SER A 120 17.95 -18.88 25.19
CA SER A 120 17.46 -18.36 26.48
C SER A 120 15.94 -18.48 26.67
N LEU A 121 15.19 -18.93 25.66
CA LEU A 121 13.77 -19.24 25.78
C LEU A 121 13.61 -20.71 26.21
N LYS A 122 14.02 -21.01 27.45
CA LYS A 122 13.46 -22.17 28.14
C LYS A 122 11.98 -21.85 28.39
N LEU A 123 11.09 -22.65 27.78
CA LEU A 123 9.69 -22.71 28.16
C LEU A 123 9.61 -22.87 29.69
N LYS A 124 8.91 -21.96 30.35
CA LYS A 124 8.46 -22.14 31.74
C LYS A 124 7.26 -23.07 31.76
#